data_AF-A0A6G1R6Y6-F1
#
_entry.id   AF-A0A6G1R6Y6-F1
#
_cell.length_a   1.000
_cell.length_b   1.000
_cell.length_c   1.000
_cell.angle_alpha   90.00
_cell.angle_beta   90.00
_cell.angle_gamma   90.00
#
_symmetry.space_group_name_H-M   'P 1'
#
loop_
_entity.id
_entity.type
_entity.pdbx_description
1 polymer ?
#
loop_
_entity_poly.entity_id
_entity_poly.type
_entity_poly.pdbx_seq_one_letter_code
_entity_poly.pdbx_strand_id
1 'polypeptide(L)'
;QYSHVLERIQPLEKEKAALEANLKKTKDRKQKLEDLLNSVGEKVSELRDKFQSRTTEAAKLEAELSKAQKTLEAAELLINQLDREHKRWSMQVSEIKDELATLPKRAQLAAAFITYLSAAPEDQRKTSLDEWTKSAGLEKFDLRRFLCTESE
;
A
#
# COMPACT_ATOMS: atom_id res chain seq x y z
N GLN A 1 -20.88 42.13 -92.47
CA GLN A 1 -19.66 42.26 -91.65
C GLN A 1 -19.86 41.78 -90.20
N TYR A 2 -21.02 41.99 -89.56
CA TYR A 2 -21.33 41.41 -88.25
C TYR A 2 -21.38 39.87 -88.20
N SER A 3 -21.81 39.21 -89.28
CA SER A 3 -21.94 37.74 -89.33
C SER A 3 -20.59 37.00 -89.23
N HIS A 4 -19.54 37.44 -89.92
CA HIS A 4 -18.20 36.82 -89.81
C HIS A 4 -17.52 37.05 -88.46
N VAL A 5 -17.84 38.16 -87.80
CA VAL A 5 -17.33 38.48 -86.46
C VAL A 5 -18.01 37.57 -85.42
N LEU A 6 -19.32 37.35 -85.55
CA LEU A 6 -20.08 36.39 -84.73
C LEU A 6 -19.57 34.96 -84.88
N GLU A 7 -19.29 34.52 -86.12
CA GLU A 7 -18.75 33.18 -86.42
C GLU A 7 -17.41 32.89 -85.71
N ARG A 8 -16.61 33.93 -85.50
CA ARG A 8 -15.29 33.85 -84.85
C ARG A 8 -15.36 34.03 -83.33
N ILE A 9 -16.35 34.77 -82.82
CA ILE A 9 -16.53 35.05 -81.39
C ILE A 9 -17.31 33.92 -80.69
N GLN A 10 -18.30 33.32 -81.35
CA GLN A 10 -19.14 32.26 -80.79
C GLN A 10 -18.37 31.03 -80.25
N PRO A 11 -17.32 30.50 -80.92
CA PRO A 11 -16.51 29.42 -80.36
C PRO A 11 -15.69 29.86 -79.13
N LEU A 12 -15.16 31.10 -79.13
CA LEU A 12 -14.43 31.66 -77.98
C LEU A 12 -15.35 31.90 -76.77
N GLU A 13 -16.60 32.33 -77.00
CA GLU A 13 -17.60 32.47 -75.93
C GLU A 13 -18.02 31.11 -75.35
N LYS A 14 -18.18 30.08 -76.19
CA LYS A 14 -18.42 28.70 -75.73
C LYS A 14 -17.26 28.16 -74.92
N GLU A 15 -16.03 28.38 -75.37
CA GLU A 15 -14.82 27.93 -74.69
C GLU A 15 -14.63 28.66 -73.35
N LYS A 16 -14.86 29.97 -73.33
CA LYS A 16 -14.88 30.77 -72.09
C LYS A 16 -15.95 30.27 -71.11
N ALA A 17 -17.18 30.03 -71.57
CA ALA A 17 -18.24 29.50 -70.72
C ALA A 17 -17.90 28.10 -70.15
N ALA A 18 -17.27 27.24 -70.96
CA ALA A 18 -16.79 25.93 -70.52
C ALA A 18 -15.68 26.04 -69.46
N LEU A 19 -14.71 26.95 -69.67
CA LEU A 19 -13.64 27.21 -68.70
C LEU A 19 -14.19 27.80 -67.39
N GLU A 20 -15.15 28.73 -67.46
CA GLU A 20 -15.81 29.30 -66.28
C GLU A 20 -16.59 28.23 -65.49
N ALA A 21 -17.30 27.34 -66.19
CA ALA A 21 -17.99 26.21 -65.57
C ALA A 21 -17.01 25.24 -64.88
N ASN A 22 -15.89 24.92 -65.54
CA ASN A 22 -14.84 24.06 -64.97
C ASN A 22 -14.12 24.71 -63.77
N LEU A 23 -13.87 26.02 -63.84
CA LEU A 23 -13.30 26.79 -62.74
C LEU A 23 -14.24 26.74 -61.53
N LYS A 24 -15.54 26.96 -61.74
CA LYS A 24 -16.56 26.88 -60.68
C LYS A 24 -16.59 25.49 -60.05
N LYS A 25 -16.65 24.43 -60.87
CA LYS A 25 -16.64 23.04 -60.38
C LYS A 25 -15.39 22.71 -59.56
N THR A 26 -14.22 23.20 -59.97
CA THR A 26 -12.95 23.00 -59.25
C THR A 26 -12.93 23.77 -57.93
N LYS A 27 -13.41 25.02 -57.92
CA LYS A 27 -13.57 25.82 -56.69
C LYS A 27 -14.51 25.15 -55.69
N ASP A 28 -15.66 24.67 -56.14
CA ASP A 28 -16.63 23.98 -55.28
C ASP A 28 -16.02 22.70 -54.67
N ARG A 29 -15.23 21.96 -55.46
CA ARG A 29 -14.53 20.76 -54.98
C ARG A 29 -13.42 21.11 -53.98
N LYS A 30 -12.69 22.19 -54.20
CA LYS A 30 -11.68 22.70 -53.26
C LYS A 30 -12.34 23.09 -51.94
N GLN A 31 -13.43 23.85 -51.97
CA GLN A 31 -14.15 24.26 -50.76
C GLN A 31 -14.61 23.04 -49.95
N LYS A 32 -15.22 22.05 -50.59
CA LYS A 32 -15.65 20.81 -49.90
C LYS A 32 -14.50 20.08 -49.23
N LEU A 33 -13.32 20.05 -49.86
CA LEU A 33 -12.13 19.42 -49.27
C LEU A 33 -11.59 20.22 -48.08
N GLU A 34 -11.61 21.55 -48.16
CA GLU A 34 -11.23 22.42 -47.04
C GLU A 34 -12.19 22.24 -45.85
N ASP A 35 -13.50 22.18 -46.10
CA ASP A 35 -14.50 21.96 -45.06
C ASP A 35 -14.33 20.59 -44.38
N LEU A 36 -14.07 19.53 -45.17
CA LEU A 36 -13.77 18.19 -44.66
C LEU A 36 -12.48 18.16 -43.85
N LEU A 37 -11.43 18.86 -44.32
CA LEU A 37 -10.15 18.94 -43.62
C LEU A 37 -10.32 19.63 -42.26
N ASN A 38 -11.09 20.72 -42.21
CA ASN A 38 -11.40 21.43 -40.97
C ASN A 38 -12.18 20.53 -40.00
N SER A 39 -13.21 19.82 -40.47
CA SER A 39 -13.98 18.89 -39.64
C SER A 39 -13.13 17.74 -39.08
N VAL A 40 -12.19 17.22 -39.87
CA VAL A 40 -11.24 16.21 -39.38
C VAL A 40 -10.28 16.83 -38.36
N GLY A 41 -9.80 18.06 -38.60
CA GLY A 41 -8.96 18.80 -37.66
C GLY A 41 -9.61 18.99 -36.30
N GLU A 42 -10.89 19.39 -36.27
CA GLU A 42 -11.68 19.52 -35.03
C GLU A 42 -11.79 18.18 -34.29
N LYS A 43 -12.15 17.11 -34.99
CA LYS A 43 -12.24 15.76 -34.39
C LYS A 43 -10.91 15.26 -33.84
N VAL A 44 -9.80 15.52 -34.54
CA VAL A 44 -8.46 15.17 -34.08
C VAL A 44 -8.09 15.96 -32.82
N SER A 45 -8.43 17.25 -32.76
CA SER A 45 -8.22 18.08 -31.57
C SER A 45 -9.00 17.54 -30.37
N GLU A 46 -10.29 17.25 -30.54
CA GLU A 46 -11.11 16.68 -29.45
C GLU A 46 -10.57 15.33 -28.95
N LEU A 47 -10.15 14.45 -29.86
CA LEU A 47 -9.59 13.16 -29.51
C LEU A 47 -8.26 13.32 -28.76
N ARG A 48 -7.43 14.28 -29.17
CA ARG A 48 -6.17 14.60 -28.49
C ARG A 48 -6.43 15.09 -27.07
N ASP A 49 -7.40 15.97 -26.87
CA ASP A 49 -7.75 16.49 -25.54
C ASP A 49 -8.29 15.38 -24.63
N LYS A 50 -9.18 14.53 -25.15
CA LYS A 50 -9.72 13.37 -24.43
C LYS A 50 -8.61 12.38 -24.07
N PHE A 51 -7.69 12.11 -25.00
CA PHE A 51 -6.55 11.24 -24.77
C PHE A 51 -5.66 11.79 -23.66
N GLN A 52 -5.28 13.08 -23.76
CA GLN A 52 -4.44 13.73 -22.76
C GLN A 52 -5.09 13.71 -21.36
N SER A 53 -6.39 14.02 -21.26
CA SER A 53 -7.12 13.93 -20.00
C SER A 53 -7.07 12.51 -19.41
N ARG A 54 -7.39 11.49 -20.21
CA ARG A 54 -7.38 10.09 -19.76
C ARG A 54 -6.00 9.60 -19.35
N THR A 55 -4.95 9.98 -20.07
CA THR A 55 -3.57 9.63 -19.71
C THR A 55 -3.18 10.25 -18.37
N THR A 56 -3.56 11.52 -18.12
CA THR A 56 -3.27 12.15 -16.82
C THR A 56 -4.03 11.51 -15.67
N GLU A 57 -5.28 11.09 -15.90
CA GLU A 57 -6.09 10.39 -14.90
C GLU A 57 -5.53 8.99 -14.60
N ALA A 58 -5.15 8.24 -15.63
CA ALA A 58 -4.50 6.94 -15.47
C ALA A 58 -3.21 7.04 -14.65
N ALA A 59 -2.35 8.02 -14.94
CA ALA A 59 -1.11 8.23 -14.18
C ALA A 59 -1.36 8.59 -12.70
N LYS A 60 -2.43 9.35 -12.41
CA LYS A 60 -2.83 9.65 -11.02
C LYS A 60 -3.28 8.38 -10.29
N LEU A 61 -4.14 7.58 -10.93
CA LEU A 61 -4.63 6.33 -10.36
C LEU A 61 -3.49 5.33 -10.11
N GLU A 62 -2.53 5.23 -11.03
CA GLU A 62 -1.33 4.40 -10.85
C GLU A 62 -0.49 4.84 -9.64
N ALA A 63 -0.32 6.15 -9.44
CA ALA A 63 0.41 6.68 -8.29
C ALA A 63 -0.31 6.38 -6.96
N GLU A 64 -1.63 6.53 -6.92
CA GLU A 64 -2.45 6.21 -5.74
C GLU A 64 -2.43 4.71 -5.45
N LEU A 65 -2.54 3.86 -6.48
CA LEU A 65 -2.44 2.41 -6.36
C LEU A 65 -1.08 1.99 -5.78
N SER A 66 0.01 2.56 -6.29
CA SER A 66 1.35 2.28 -5.78
C SER A 66 1.50 2.68 -4.31
N LYS A 67 0.90 3.82 -3.91
CA LYS A 67 0.89 4.24 -2.50
C LYS A 67 0.10 3.26 -1.63
N ALA A 68 -1.08 2.84 -2.08
CA ALA A 68 -1.92 1.87 -1.37
C ALA A 68 -1.23 0.51 -1.22
N GLN A 69 -0.54 0.03 -2.26
CA GLN A 69 0.24 -1.21 -2.22
C GLN A 69 1.36 -1.12 -1.17
N LYS A 70 2.12 -0.03 -1.13
CA LYS A 70 3.17 0.17 -0.11
C LYS A 70 2.60 0.17 1.31
N THR A 71 1.43 0.79 1.51
CA THR A 71 0.77 0.76 2.83
C THR A 71 0.30 -0.63 3.21
N LEU A 72 -0.15 -1.43 2.23
CA LEU A 72 -0.60 -2.80 2.44
C LEU A 72 0.57 -3.72 2.79
N GLU A 73 1.68 -3.63 2.07
CA GLU A 73 2.92 -4.35 2.38
C GLU A 73 3.42 -4.05 3.80
N ALA A 74 3.43 -2.76 4.19
CA ALA A 74 3.81 -2.36 5.55
C ALA A 74 2.86 -2.94 6.62
N ALA A 75 1.54 -2.94 6.34
CA ALA A 75 0.56 -3.52 7.24
C ALA A 75 0.73 -5.05 7.37
N GLU A 76 0.99 -5.76 6.28
CA GLU A 76 1.24 -7.21 6.28
C GLU A 76 2.49 -7.56 7.10
N LEU A 77 3.58 -6.79 6.96
CA LEU A 77 4.77 -6.96 7.78
C LEU A 77 4.47 -6.79 9.28
N LEU A 78 3.70 -5.76 9.64
CA LEU A 78 3.30 -5.52 11.02
C LEU A 78 2.41 -6.65 11.56
N ILE A 79 1.45 -7.14 10.79
CA ILE A 79 0.59 -8.27 11.18
C ILE A 79 1.44 -9.51 11.47
N ASN A 80 2.42 -9.81 10.61
CA ASN A 80 3.32 -10.94 10.81
C ASN A 80 4.19 -10.81 12.07
N GLN A 81 4.64 -9.58 12.40
CA GLN A 81 5.36 -9.31 13.64
C GLN A 81 4.44 -9.48 14.85
N LEU A 82 3.21 -8.94 14.78
CA LEU A 82 2.21 -9.00 15.84
C LEU A 82 1.77 -10.43 16.15
N ASP A 83 1.70 -11.35 15.17
CA ASP A 83 1.37 -12.75 15.45
C ASP A 83 2.41 -13.42 16.37
N ARG A 84 3.71 -13.13 16.15
CA ARG A 84 4.78 -13.62 17.03
C ARG A 84 4.69 -13.01 18.41
N GLU A 85 4.44 -11.70 18.48
CA GLU A 85 4.30 -10.99 19.76
C GLU A 85 3.09 -11.47 20.54
N HIS A 86 1.96 -11.70 19.88
CA HIS A 86 0.74 -12.21 20.49
C HIS A 86 0.95 -13.57 21.15
N LYS A 87 1.64 -14.50 20.47
CA LYS A 87 2.00 -15.81 21.05
C LYS A 87 2.88 -15.65 22.28
N ARG A 88 3.89 -14.79 22.19
CA ARG A 88 4.80 -14.50 23.32
C ARG A 88 4.06 -13.91 24.51
N TRP A 89 3.24 -12.88 24.30
CA TRP A 89 2.47 -12.25 25.37
C TRP A 89 1.44 -13.20 25.98
N SER A 90 0.82 -14.06 25.17
CA SER A 90 -0.10 -15.08 25.66
C SER A 90 0.61 -16.09 26.59
N MET A 91 1.81 -16.51 26.22
CA MET A 91 2.65 -17.37 27.06
C MET A 91 3.05 -16.67 28.36
N GLN A 92 3.55 -15.44 28.29
CA GLN A 92 3.93 -14.65 29.47
C GLN A 92 2.75 -14.43 30.42
N VAL A 93 1.55 -14.17 29.90
CA VAL A 93 0.34 -14.04 30.72
C VAL A 93 0.00 -15.35 31.42
N SER A 94 0.19 -16.50 30.76
CA SER A 94 0.00 -17.81 31.40
C SER A 94 1.03 -18.03 32.51
N GLU A 95 2.30 -17.76 32.24
CA GLU A 95 3.39 -17.90 33.22
C GLU A 95 3.13 -17.02 34.45
N ILE A 96 2.76 -15.76 34.26
CA ILE A 96 2.43 -14.84 35.37
C ILE A 96 1.25 -15.36 36.19
N LYS A 97 0.23 -15.96 35.56
CA LYS A 97 -0.91 -16.55 36.29
C LYS A 97 -0.48 -17.73 37.15
N ASP A 98 0.35 -18.62 36.61
CA ASP A 98 0.87 -19.78 37.33
C ASP A 98 1.81 -19.37 38.48
N GLU A 99 2.64 -18.35 38.24
CA GLU A 99 3.49 -17.75 39.26
C GLU A 99 2.66 -17.08 40.35
N LEU A 100 1.63 -16.32 40.00
CA LEU A 100 0.74 -15.67 40.97
C LEU A 100 0.03 -16.69 41.87
N ALA A 101 -0.38 -17.83 41.31
CA ALA A 101 -1.00 -18.92 42.08
C ALA A 101 -0.02 -19.54 43.10
N THR A 102 1.27 -19.60 42.76
CA THR A 102 2.32 -20.17 43.63
C THR A 102 3.04 -19.13 44.50
N LEU A 103 2.81 -17.83 44.24
CA LEU A 103 3.48 -16.70 44.89
C LEU A 103 3.38 -16.71 46.42
N PRO A 104 2.23 -16.98 47.06
CA PRO A 104 2.15 -16.96 48.52
C PRO A 104 3.12 -17.95 49.18
N LYS A 105 3.24 -19.15 48.62
CA LYS A 105 4.15 -20.20 49.11
C LYS A 105 5.61 -19.81 48.88
N ARG A 106 5.93 -19.31 47.68
CA ARG A 106 7.29 -18.85 47.32
C ARG A 106 7.74 -17.68 48.20
N ALA A 107 6.85 -16.71 48.44
CA ALA A 107 7.11 -15.56 49.32
C ALA A 107 7.30 -15.99 50.78
N GLN A 108 6.51 -16.94 51.28
CA GLN A 108 6.68 -17.49 52.63
C GLN A 108 8.04 -18.17 52.81
N LEU A 109 8.47 -18.99 51.85
CA LEU A 109 9.79 -19.64 51.87
C LEU A 109 10.93 -18.62 51.82
N ALA A 110 10.81 -17.60 50.96
CA ALA A 110 11.79 -16.53 50.88
C ALA A 110 11.91 -15.74 52.19
N ALA A 111 10.77 -15.36 52.78
CA ALA A 111 10.75 -14.67 54.07
C ALA A 111 11.39 -15.52 55.17
N ALA A 112 11.01 -16.80 55.27
CA ALA A 112 11.55 -17.71 56.28
C ALA A 112 13.08 -17.91 56.12
N PHE A 113 13.57 -18.00 54.88
CA PHE A 113 15.00 -18.10 54.63
C PHE A 113 15.76 -16.86 55.12
N ILE A 114 15.27 -15.67 54.78
CA ILE A 114 15.91 -14.40 55.18
C ILE A 114 15.89 -14.23 56.70
N THR A 115 14.79 -14.59 57.37
CA THR A 115 14.65 -14.39 58.82
C THR A 115 15.40 -15.42 59.65
N TYR A 116 15.41 -16.69 59.26
CA TYR A 116 15.91 -17.76 60.13
C TYR A 116 17.26 -18.35 59.68
N LEU A 117 17.63 -18.25 58.40
CA LEU A 117 18.82 -18.91 57.84
C LEU A 117 19.93 -17.98 57.40
N SER A 118 19.80 -16.69 57.65
CA SER A 118 20.82 -15.67 57.33
C SER A 118 22.19 -15.99 57.92
N ALA A 119 22.25 -16.46 59.18
CA ALA A 119 23.48 -16.81 59.88
C ALA A 119 23.90 -18.29 59.74
N ALA A 120 23.07 -19.14 59.15
CA ALA A 120 23.33 -20.58 59.04
C ALA A 120 24.38 -20.89 57.95
N PRO A 121 25.19 -21.96 58.09
CA PRO A 121 26.06 -22.44 57.02
C PRO A 121 25.26 -23.06 55.87
N GLU A 122 25.84 -23.07 54.68
CA GLU A 122 25.14 -23.44 53.43
C GLU A 122 24.52 -24.85 53.46
N ASP A 123 25.17 -25.82 54.11
CA ASP A 123 24.64 -27.19 54.21
C ASP A 123 23.32 -27.23 54.98
N GLN A 124 23.20 -26.45 56.06
CA GLN A 124 21.96 -26.30 56.82
C GLN A 124 20.93 -25.52 56.02
N ARG A 125 21.34 -24.46 55.29
CA ARG A 125 20.45 -23.71 54.41
C ARG A 125 19.78 -24.56 53.37
N LYS A 126 20.57 -25.37 52.67
CA LYS A 126 20.09 -26.28 51.64
C LYS A 126 19.15 -27.33 52.22
N THR A 127 19.52 -27.94 53.34
CA THR A 127 18.71 -28.99 53.98
C THR A 127 17.33 -28.45 54.41
N SER A 128 17.30 -27.32 55.13
CA SER A 128 16.03 -26.72 55.56
C SER A 128 15.19 -26.21 54.39
N LEU A 129 15.82 -25.64 53.35
CA LEU A 129 15.09 -25.16 52.17
C LEU A 129 14.47 -26.33 51.38
N ASP A 130 15.18 -27.45 51.24
CA ASP A 130 14.66 -28.66 50.59
C ASP A 130 13.48 -29.27 51.36
N GLU A 131 13.56 -29.31 52.69
CA GLU A 131 12.46 -29.76 53.56
C GLU A 131 11.24 -28.86 53.44
N TRP A 132 11.42 -27.53 53.55
CA TRP A 132 10.31 -26.59 53.48
C TRP A 132 9.66 -26.53 52.10
N THR A 133 10.46 -26.67 51.03
CA THR A 133 9.94 -26.73 49.65
C THR A 133 9.05 -27.96 49.45
N LYS A 134 9.45 -29.12 49.98
CA LYS A 134 8.63 -30.34 49.98
C LYS A 134 7.35 -30.16 50.80
N SER A 135 7.44 -29.58 52.00
CA SER A 135 6.26 -29.32 52.84
C SER A 135 5.28 -28.32 52.23
N ALA A 136 5.76 -27.33 51.47
CA ALA A 136 4.93 -26.38 50.74
C ALA A 136 4.24 -26.99 49.51
N GLY A 137 4.64 -28.21 49.11
CA GLY A 137 4.14 -28.88 47.90
C GLY A 137 4.54 -28.15 46.62
N LEU A 138 5.73 -27.54 46.61
CA LEU A 138 6.33 -26.96 45.41
C LEU A 138 7.33 -27.98 44.83
N GLU A 139 7.30 -28.22 43.52
CA GLU A 139 8.24 -29.15 42.88
C GLU A 139 9.68 -28.62 42.87
N LYS A 140 9.84 -27.31 42.68
CA LYS A 140 11.12 -26.60 42.71
C LYS A 140 10.93 -25.18 43.23
N PHE A 141 11.89 -24.74 44.04
CA PHE A 141 12.02 -23.35 44.48
C PHE A 141 13.50 -22.97 44.49
N ASP A 142 13.87 -21.96 43.69
CA ASP A 142 15.20 -21.37 43.70
C ASP A 142 15.08 -19.94 44.20
N LEU A 143 15.61 -19.68 45.38
CA LEU A 143 15.51 -18.39 46.04
C LEU A 143 16.20 -17.27 45.26
N ARG A 144 17.35 -17.57 44.61
CA ARG A 144 18.14 -16.55 43.93
C ARG A 144 17.42 -16.04 42.69
N ARG A 145 16.88 -16.97 41.90
CA ARG A 145 16.08 -16.63 40.71
C ARG A 145 14.75 -15.97 41.06
N PHE A 146 14.22 -16.26 42.25
CA PHE A 146 12.98 -15.63 42.73
C PHE A 146 13.19 -14.19 43.20
N LEU A 147 14.32 -13.88 43.84
CA LEU A 147 14.59 -12.57 44.42
C LEU A 147 15.41 -11.64 43.52
N CYS A 148 16.19 -12.18 42.59
CA CYS A 148 17.06 -11.41 41.71
C CYS A 148 16.87 -11.85 40.27
N THR A 149 16.81 -10.87 39.38
CA THR A 149 16.81 -11.10 37.94
C THR A 149 18.24 -11.25 37.40
N GLU A 150 18.41 -11.80 36.20
CA GLU A 150 19.75 -11.90 35.58
C GLU A 150 20.41 -10.53 35.30
N SER A 151 19.64 -9.45 35.34
CA SER A 151 20.09 -8.07 35.15
C SER A 151 20.60 -7.38 36.42
N GLU A 152 20.38 -7.97 37.60
CA GLU A 152 20.79 -7.45 38.91
C GLU A 152 22.00 -8.23 39.46
#